data_AF-E5SIQ0-F1
#
_entry.id   AF-E5SIQ0-F1
#
_cell.length_a   1.000
_cell.length_b   1.000
_cell.length_c   1.000
_cell.angle_alpha   90.00
_cell.angle_beta   90.00
_cell.angle_gamma   90.00
#
_symmetry.space_group_name_H-M   'P 1'
#
loop_
_entity.id
_entity.type
_entity.pdbx_description
1 polymer ?
#
loop_
_entity_poly.entity_id
_entity_poly.type
_entity_poly.pdbx_seq_one_letter_code
_entity_poly.pdbx_strand_id
1 'polypeptide(L)'
;MSILLFATFLYLFVGSFGLLTRNFSCSEAICGPRVSKCMLIKSCNCSMTPEDLVNKNCSCCKDCFHCLGELFTDCCSCVGLCRASVPVDPRMAMRSYVESLNPAEDQISLFELVTAQPLSPDSKWTVHSFPTLEPGFFYKFNIEQRREEMESLINVNCTVAFLKQCLSVEKCRSACSSMGASAYRWFHTGCCECVGQNCIDFGIRESLCEECGELEELEMIIQITALQFMRYLAKPVYSDTGHLLDGGVDLNLEGGISEYCKDAIILSFILQLLSLIHAYFWALYLLCPCFVIYKLWVGVLAPWIFQPSLYETETSAKKGMKLARKMNRLK
;
A
#
# COMPACT_ATOMS: atom_id res chain seq x y z
N MET A 1 -17.58 -3.09 26.16
CA MET A 1 -17.84 -1.65 25.91
C MET A 1 -16.64 -0.93 25.28
N SER A 2 -15.41 -1.23 25.69
CA SER A 2 -14.19 -0.56 25.19
C SER A 2 -13.77 -0.92 23.75
N ILE A 3 -14.05 -2.15 23.27
CA ILE A 3 -13.70 -2.57 21.90
C ILE A 3 -14.59 -1.89 20.85
N LEU A 4 -15.89 -1.73 21.15
CA LEU A 4 -16.83 -1.00 20.30
C LEU A 4 -16.50 0.50 20.22
N LEU A 5 -16.07 1.10 21.34
CA LEU A 5 -15.63 2.49 21.37
C LEU A 5 -14.35 2.70 20.54
N PHE A 6 -13.40 1.78 20.61
CA PHE A 6 -12.18 1.83 19.81
C PHE A 6 -12.46 1.66 18.32
N ALA A 7 -13.33 0.72 17.95
CA ALA A 7 -13.76 0.51 16.57
C ALA A 7 -14.48 1.74 16.00
N THR A 8 -15.36 2.40 16.78
CA THR A 8 -16.03 3.63 16.36
C THR A 8 -15.06 4.81 16.23
N PHE A 9 -14.04 4.89 17.08
CA PHE A 9 -13.03 5.95 17.02
C PHE A 9 -12.12 5.76 15.80
N LEU A 10 -11.75 4.52 15.47
CA LEU A 10 -11.01 4.17 14.26
C LEU A 10 -11.83 4.47 12.98
N TYR A 11 -13.13 4.19 13.01
CA TYR A 11 -14.06 4.49 11.90
C TYR A 11 -14.20 6.01 11.66
N LEU A 12 -14.27 6.80 12.74
CA LEU A 12 -14.33 8.26 12.67
C LEU A 12 -12.98 8.89 12.26
N PHE A 13 -11.86 8.31 12.69
CA PHE A 13 -10.52 8.80 12.34
C PHE A 13 -10.19 8.54 10.87
N VAL A 14 -10.51 7.33 10.36
CA VAL A 14 -10.41 6.98 8.93
C VAL A 14 -11.40 7.78 8.09
N GLY A 15 -12.62 8.02 8.60
CA GLY A 15 -13.62 8.88 7.95
C GLY A 15 -13.19 10.36 7.82
N SER A 16 -12.40 10.87 8.78
CA SER A 16 -11.90 12.26 8.72
C SER A 16 -10.72 12.44 7.75
N PHE A 17 -9.93 11.38 7.52
CA PHE A 17 -8.85 11.40 6.53
C PHE A 17 -9.34 11.17 5.08
N GLY A 18 -10.55 10.62 4.91
CA GLY A 18 -11.19 10.42 3.60
C GLY A 18 -11.74 11.68 2.92
N LEU A 19 -11.65 12.85 3.56
CA LEU A 19 -12.19 14.12 3.05
C LEU A 19 -11.12 15.10 2.56
N LEU A 20 -9.97 14.60 2.09
CA LEU A 20 -9.24 15.29 1.04
C LEU A 20 -9.61 14.66 -0.30
N THR A 21 -10.87 14.82 -0.69
CA THR A 21 -11.17 14.91 -2.11
C THR A 21 -10.31 16.06 -2.65
N ARG A 22 -9.21 15.75 -3.33
CA ARG A 22 -8.67 16.64 -4.34
C ARG A 22 -9.79 16.85 -5.34
N ASN A 23 -10.65 17.83 -5.10
CA ASN A 23 -11.34 18.49 -6.17
C ASN A 23 -10.20 18.94 -7.10
N PHE A 24 -10.16 18.41 -8.32
CA PHE A 24 -9.20 18.78 -9.35
C PHE A 24 -9.53 20.19 -9.84
N SER A 25 -9.52 21.15 -8.92
CA SER A 25 -9.65 22.56 -9.20
C SER A 25 -8.36 23.02 -9.83
N CYS A 26 -8.50 23.77 -10.92
CA CYS A 26 -7.39 24.33 -11.69
C CYS A 26 -6.34 24.97 -10.77
N SER A 27 -5.09 24.52 -10.88
CA SER A 27 -3.97 25.16 -10.18
C SER A 27 -3.58 26.44 -10.91
N GLU A 28 -4.15 27.56 -10.47
CA GLU A 28 -3.94 28.88 -11.07
C GLU A 28 -2.45 29.29 -11.10
N ALA A 29 -1.65 28.82 -10.13
CA ALA A 29 -0.23 29.11 -10.02
C ALA A 29 0.61 28.56 -11.19
N ILE A 30 0.26 27.38 -11.71
CA ILE A 30 1.00 26.72 -12.81
C ILE A 30 0.31 27.01 -14.15
N CYS A 31 -1.01 26.96 -14.18
CA CYS A 31 -1.80 27.05 -15.40
C CYS A 31 -2.14 28.48 -15.83
N GLY A 32 -2.16 29.44 -14.89
CA GLY A 32 -2.60 30.81 -15.12
C GLY A 32 -1.94 31.51 -16.32
N PRO A 33 -0.60 31.56 -16.44
CA PRO A 33 0.08 32.25 -17.54
C PRO A 33 -0.24 31.65 -18.92
N ARG A 34 -0.27 30.30 -19.02
CA ARG A 34 -0.48 29.61 -20.30
C ARG A 34 -1.94 29.64 -20.71
N VAL A 35 -2.86 29.38 -19.79
CA VAL A 35 -4.30 29.46 -20.02
C VAL A 35 -4.69 30.88 -20.41
N SER A 36 -4.22 31.91 -19.70
CA SER A 36 -4.49 33.31 -20.04
C SER A 36 -4.01 33.67 -21.44
N LYS A 37 -2.79 33.25 -21.82
CA LYS A 37 -2.28 33.42 -23.18
C LYS A 37 -3.20 32.77 -24.22
N CYS A 38 -3.60 31.53 -23.99
CA CYS A 38 -4.46 30.76 -24.91
C CYS A 38 -5.89 31.33 -25.03
N MET A 39 -6.41 31.94 -23.96
CA MET A 39 -7.68 32.65 -23.97
C MET A 39 -7.60 33.96 -24.76
N LEU A 40 -6.52 34.73 -24.59
CA LEU A 40 -6.31 36.01 -25.29
C LEU A 40 -6.16 35.83 -26.81
N ILE A 41 -5.49 34.76 -27.26
CA ILE A 41 -5.39 34.42 -28.68
C ILE A 41 -6.63 33.70 -29.22
N LYS A 42 -7.68 33.55 -28.40
CA LYS A 42 -8.96 32.91 -28.69
C LYS A 42 -8.90 31.41 -29.03
N SER A 43 -7.77 30.73 -28.78
CA SER A 43 -7.63 29.30 -29.03
C SER A 43 -8.36 28.42 -28.01
N CYS A 44 -8.59 28.90 -26.78
CA CYS A 44 -9.31 28.17 -25.73
C CYS A 44 -10.69 28.78 -25.39
N ASN A 45 -11.23 29.65 -26.24
CA ASN A 45 -12.55 30.26 -26.02
C ASN A 45 -13.68 29.30 -26.40
N CYS A 46 -13.72 28.12 -25.75
CA CYS A 46 -14.70 27.08 -26.02
C CYS A 46 -15.87 27.23 -25.03
N SER A 47 -17.06 27.60 -25.49
CA SER A 47 -18.28 27.51 -24.68
C SER A 47 -18.84 26.11 -24.87
N MET A 48 -18.72 25.24 -23.87
CA MET A 48 -19.19 23.87 -23.98
C MET A 48 -19.79 23.34 -22.68
N THR A 49 -20.72 22.41 -22.84
CA THR A 49 -21.19 21.52 -21.79
C THR A 49 -20.57 20.12 -21.96
N PRO A 50 -20.50 19.28 -20.91
CA PRO A 50 -19.99 17.90 -21.01
C PRO A 50 -20.72 17.03 -22.06
N GLU A 51 -21.95 17.40 -22.45
CA GLU A 51 -22.78 16.71 -23.44
C GLU A 51 -22.28 16.94 -24.88
N ASP A 52 -21.69 18.10 -25.16
CA ASP A 52 -21.19 18.45 -26.50
C ASP A 52 -19.90 17.69 -26.87
N LEU A 53 -19.14 17.25 -25.86
CA LEU A 53 -17.90 16.47 -26.03
C LEU A 53 -18.21 15.04 -26.48
N VAL A 54 -19.31 14.46 -26.03
CA VAL A 54 -19.78 13.12 -26.44
C VAL A 54 -20.25 13.14 -27.90
N ASN A 55 -20.87 14.25 -28.33
CA ASN A 55 -21.39 14.44 -29.69
C ASN A 55 -20.33 14.95 -30.69
N LYS A 56 -19.04 14.98 -30.31
CA LYS A 56 -17.91 15.46 -31.14
C LYS A 56 -18.08 16.87 -31.69
N ASN A 57 -18.89 17.72 -31.06
CA ASN A 57 -19.28 19.02 -31.63
C ASN A 57 -18.44 20.17 -31.07
N CYS A 58 -17.12 20.02 -31.04
CA CYS A 58 -16.20 21.03 -30.52
C CYS A 58 -15.29 21.61 -31.62
N SER A 59 -15.53 22.86 -32.00
CA SER A 59 -14.71 23.57 -33.00
C SER A 59 -13.37 24.09 -32.46
N CYS A 60 -13.26 24.32 -31.14
CA CYS A 60 -12.14 25.00 -30.48
C CYS A 60 -11.18 24.06 -29.73
N CYS A 61 -11.58 22.81 -29.46
CA CYS A 61 -10.83 21.87 -28.63
C CYS A 61 -9.45 21.53 -29.20
N LYS A 62 -9.36 21.38 -30.52
CA LYS A 62 -8.10 21.07 -31.21
C LYS A 62 -7.08 22.19 -31.01
N ASP A 63 -7.50 23.42 -31.22
CA ASP A 63 -6.63 24.60 -31.10
C ASP A 63 -6.25 24.86 -29.64
N CYS A 64 -7.19 24.63 -28.71
CA CYS A 64 -6.90 24.75 -27.28
C CYS A 64 -5.89 23.71 -26.81
N PHE A 65 -6.04 22.44 -27.24
CA PHE A 65 -5.08 21.38 -26.94
C PHE A 65 -3.68 21.73 -27.45
N HIS A 66 -3.55 22.19 -28.70
CA HIS A 66 -2.27 22.63 -29.24
C HIS A 66 -1.70 23.86 -28.53
N CYS A 67 -2.54 24.79 -28.08
CA CYS A 67 -2.08 25.95 -27.35
C CYS A 67 -1.55 25.61 -25.95
N LEU A 68 -2.24 24.73 -25.21
CA LEU A 68 -1.81 24.27 -23.88
C LEU A 68 -0.59 23.35 -23.96
N GLY A 69 -0.50 22.51 -24.99
CA GLY A 69 0.64 21.65 -25.25
C GLY A 69 0.87 20.64 -24.12
N GLU A 70 2.10 20.57 -23.62
CA GLU A 70 2.51 19.66 -22.55
C GLU A 70 1.75 19.87 -21.23
N LEU A 71 1.24 21.09 -20.98
CA LEU A 71 0.47 21.42 -19.78
C LEU A 71 -1.02 21.04 -19.88
N PHE A 72 -1.45 20.41 -20.97
CA PHE A 72 -2.88 20.11 -21.17
C PHE A 72 -3.46 19.21 -20.07
N THR A 73 -2.75 18.16 -19.65
CA THR A 73 -3.24 17.22 -18.62
C THR A 73 -3.45 17.88 -17.26
N ASP A 74 -2.62 18.88 -16.96
CA ASP A 74 -2.63 19.57 -15.66
C ASP A 74 -3.61 20.75 -15.67
N CYS A 75 -3.82 21.36 -16.84
CA CYS A 75 -4.59 22.59 -17.01
C CYS A 75 -5.93 22.41 -17.73
N CYS A 76 -6.30 21.20 -18.19
CA CYS A 76 -7.58 20.97 -18.88
C CYS A 76 -8.80 21.34 -18.02
N SER A 77 -8.66 21.31 -16.69
CA SER A 77 -9.75 21.61 -15.75
C SER A 77 -10.05 23.10 -15.72
N CYS A 78 -9.05 23.95 -16.02
CA CYS A 78 -9.19 25.39 -16.13
C CYS A 78 -10.05 25.82 -17.32
N VAL A 79 -10.11 24.99 -18.37
CA VAL A 79 -10.82 25.27 -19.63
C VAL A 79 -11.98 24.31 -19.89
N GLY A 80 -12.31 23.44 -18.92
CA GLY A 80 -13.43 22.50 -19.01
C GLY A 80 -13.26 21.38 -20.05
N LEU A 81 -12.02 21.08 -20.47
CA LEU A 81 -11.74 20.05 -21.50
C LEU A 81 -11.24 18.72 -20.92
N CYS A 82 -11.19 18.56 -19.60
CA CYS A 82 -10.77 17.29 -19.03
C CYS A 82 -11.75 16.17 -19.40
N ARG A 83 -11.21 14.98 -19.65
CA ARG A 83 -12.01 13.76 -19.72
C ARG A 83 -12.78 13.61 -18.41
N ALA A 84 -14.07 13.28 -18.49
CA ALA A 84 -14.84 12.90 -17.31
C ALA A 84 -14.06 11.80 -16.58
N SER A 85 -13.63 12.08 -15.34
CA SER A 85 -12.89 11.13 -14.54
C SER A 85 -13.80 9.93 -14.27
N VAL A 86 -13.51 8.80 -14.88
CA VAL A 86 -14.03 7.52 -14.39
C VAL A 86 -13.43 7.36 -12.99
N PRO A 87 -14.22 7.12 -11.93
CA PRO A 87 -13.65 6.86 -10.61
C PRO A 87 -12.75 5.63 -10.73
N VAL A 88 -11.43 5.86 -10.74
CA VAL A 88 -10.45 4.79 -10.64
C VAL A 88 -10.32 4.48 -9.17
N ASP A 89 -10.65 3.24 -8.79
CA ASP A 89 -10.44 2.75 -7.42
C ASP A 89 -8.96 2.93 -7.03
N PRO A 90 -8.62 3.60 -5.92
CA PRO A 90 -7.24 3.74 -5.45
C PRO A 90 -6.52 2.40 -5.30
N ARG A 91 -7.24 1.28 -5.12
CA ARG A 91 -6.68 -0.08 -5.13
C ARG A 91 -6.12 -0.48 -6.50
N MET A 92 -6.65 0.07 -7.59
CA MET A 92 -6.16 -0.17 -8.96
C MET A 92 -4.89 0.63 -9.31
N ALA A 93 -4.47 1.58 -8.48
CA ALA A 93 -3.27 2.38 -8.72
C ALA A 93 -1.95 1.66 -8.39
N MET A 94 -2.02 0.46 -7.78
CA MET A 94 -0.85 -0.40 -7.55
C MET A 94 -0.54 -1.14 -8.86
N ARG A 95 0.19 -0.46 -9.77
CA ARG A 95 0.49 -0.93 -11.12
C ARG A 95 1.15 -2.31 -11.12
N SER A 96 0.44 -3.37 -11.47
CA SER A 96 1.08 -4.65 -11.74
C SER A 96 2.10 -4.53 -12.88
N TYR A 97 3.25 -5.19 -12.76
CA TYR A 97 4.17 -5.39 -13.87
C TYR A 97 3.61 -6.46 -14.82
N VAL A 98 3.76 -6.27 -16.12
CA VAL A 98 3.20 -7.15 -17.15
C VAL A 98 4.22 -7.35 -18.26
N GLU A 99 4.40 -8.59 -18.69
CA GLU A 99 5.31 -8.94 -19.79
C GLU A 99 4.78 -10.13 -20.61
N SER A 100 4.95 -10.04 -21.94
CA SER A 100 4.65 -11.13 -22.87
C SER A 100 5.85 -12.08 -22.98
N LEU A 101 5.60 -13.39 -22.91
CA LEU A 101 6.65 -14.42 -22.87
C LEU A 101 6.96 -15.03 -24.25
N ASN A 102 6.14 -14.73 -25.28
CA ASN A 102 6.28 -15.24 -26.65
C ASN A 102 6.73 -16.72 -26.71
N PRO A 103 5.97 -17.65 -26.08
CA PRO A 103 6.31 -19.07 -26.08
C PRO A 103 6.28 -19.66 -27.49
N ALA A 104 7.04 -20.73 -27.70
CA ALA A 104 6.95 -21.51 -28.94
C ALA A 104 5.60 -22.23 -29.04
N GLU A 105 5.17 -22.59 -30.26
CA GLU A 105 3.83 -23.12 -30.52
C GLU A 105 3.54 -24.45 -29.78
N ASP A 106 4.57 -25.25 -29.53
CA ASP A 106 4.52 -26.46 -28.69
C ASP A 106 4.30 -26.13 -27.19
N GLN A 107 4.91 -25.06 -26.70
CA GLN A 107 4.79 -24.61 -25.31
C GLN A 107 3.42 -24.01 -25.00
N ILE A 108 2.74 -23.44 -25.99
CA ILE A 108 1.36 -22.92 -25.83
C ILE A 108 0.42 -24.04 -25.38
N SER A 109 0.52 -25.21 -26.02
CA SER A 109 -0.31 -26.37 -25.69
C SER A 109 -0.03 -26.93 -24.29
N LEU A 110 1.19 -26.74 -23.77
CA LEU A 110 1.59 -27.17 -22.42
C LEU A 110 0.79 -26.44 -21.35
N PHE A 111 0.55 -25.15 -21.50
CA PHE A 111 -0.19 -24.37 -20.51
C PHE A 111 -1.63 -24.87 -20.34
N GLU A 112 -2.30 -25.18 -21.44
CA GLU A 112 -3.66 -25.72 -21.42
C GLU A 112 -3.70 -27.08 -20.71
N LEU A 113 -2.72 -27.95 -20.95
CA LEU A 113 -2.62 -29.26 -20.30
C LEU A 113 -2.31 -29.16 -18.79
N VAL A 114 -1.44 -28.23 -18.40
CA VAL A 114 -1.02 -28.03 -16.99
C VAL A 114 -2.11 -27.32 -16.17
N THR A 115 -3.02 -26.60 -16.83
CA THR A 115 -4.14 -25.88 -16.19
C THR A 115 -5.50 -26.59 -16.33
N ALA A 116 -5.55 -27.75 -17.01
CA ALA A 116 -6.77 -28.55 -17.15
C ALA A 116 -7.24 -29.13 -15.81
N GLN A 117 -8.55 -29.07 -15.54
CA GLN A 117 -9.17 -29.60 -14.33
C GLN A 117 -9.35 -31.13 -14.38
N PRO A 118 -9.35 -31.83 -13.22
CA PRO A 118 -9.24 -31.31 -11.86
C PRO A 118 -7.78 -31.29 -11.36
N LEU A 119 -7.35 -30.15 -10.82
CA LEU A 119 -6.07 -30.06 -10.11
C LEU A 119 -6.17 -30.78 -8.77
N SER A 120 -5.11 -31.47 -8.37
CA SER A 120 -4.99 -32.03 -7.02
C SER A 120 -4.97 -30.92 -5.96
N PRO A 121 -5.44 -31.19 -4.73
CA PRO A 121 -5.44 -30.19 -3.65
C PRO A 121 -4.03 -29.63 -3.33
N ASP A 122 -2.98 -30.42 -3.60
CA ASP A 122 -1.58 -30.04 -3.42
C ASP A 122 -0.99 -29.23 -4.59
N SER A 123 -1.81 -28.76 -5.54
CA SER A 123 -1.33 -27.95 -6.65
C SER A 123 -0.60 -26.70 -6.16
N LYS A 124 0.49 -26.33 -6.84
CA LYS A 124 1.26 -25.12 -6.52
C LYS A 124 0.59 -23.83 -7.01
N TRP A 125 -0.50 -23.96 -7.76
CA TRP A 125 -1.26 -22.87 -8.35
C TRP A 125 -2.76 -23.13 -8.33
N THR A 126 -3.53 -22.06 -8.40
CA THR A 126 -4.99 -22.05 -8.56
C THR A 126 -5.34 -21.57 -9.96
N VAL A 127 -6.34 -22.17 -10.59
CA VAL A 127 -6.72 -21.89 -11.98
C VAL A 127 -8.09 -21.22 -12.00
N HIS A 128 -8.20 -20.13 -12.73
CA HIS A 128 -9.45 -19.42 -12.99
C HIS A 128 -9.67 -19.33 -14.50
N SER A 129 -10.87 -19.70 -14.95
CA SER A 129 -11.25 -19.62 -16.36
C SER A 129 -12.54 -18.83 -16.51
N PHE A 130 -12.56 -17.91 -17.47
CA PHE A 130 -13.71 -17.06 -17.77
C PHE A 130 -13.81 -16.82 -19.28
N PRO A 131 -15.02 -16.59 -19.82
CA PRO A 131 -15.19 -16.31 -21.25
C PRO A 131 -14.49 -15.00 -21.62
N THR A 132 -13.74 -15.00 -22.73
CA THR A 132 -12.96 -13.83 -23.19
C THR A 132 -13.84 -12.64 -23.59
N LEU A 133 -15.11 -12.87 -23.94
CA LEU A 133 -16.08 -11.83 -24.29
C LEU A 133 -17.38 -12.04 -23.50
N GLU A 134 -17.85 -10.98 -22.83
CA GLU A 134 -19.23 -10.94 -22.36
C GLU A 134 -20.17 -10.76 -23.57
N PRO A 135 -21.28 -11.51 -23.65
CA PRO A 135 -22.22 -11.41 -24.77
C PRO A 135 -22.80 -9.98 -24.95
N GLY A 136 -22.75 -9.14 -23.91
CA GLY A 136 -23.20 -7.75 -23.90
C GLY A 136 -22.43 -6.78 -24.82
N PHE A 137 -21.17 -7.08 -25.15
CA PHE A 137 -20.32 -6.17 -25.93
C PHE A 137 -20.77 -6.01 -27.39
N PHE A 138 -21.46 -7.03 -27.93
CA PHE A 138 -21.89 -7.07 -29.33
C PHE A 138 -23.19 -6.30 -29.61
N TYR A 139 -24.02 -6.02 -28.61
CA TYR A 139 -25.27 -5.25 -28.79
C TYR A 139 -25.02 -3.78 -29.20
N LYS A 140 -23.76 -3.31 -29.15
CA LYS A 140 -23.37 -1.96 -29.56
C LYS A 140 -22.94 -1.87 -31.04
N PHE A 141 -22.58 -2.99 -31.67
CA PHE A 141 -22.20 -3.03 -33.08
C PHE A 141 -23.28 -3.79 -33.85
N ASN A 142 -24.14 -3.03 -34.55
CA ASN A 142 -25.24 -3.54 -35.36
C ASN A 142 -24.72 -4.26 -36.62
N ILE A 143 -23.99 -5.38 -36.45
CA ILE A 143 -23.36 -6.13 -37.54
C ILE A 143 -24.02 -7.51 -37.62
N GLU A 144 -25.08 -7.60 -38.42
CA GLU A 144 -25.79 -8.85 -38.74
C GLU A 144 -24.95 -9.81 -39.63
N GLN A 145 -23.79 -9.38 -40.14
CA GLN A 145 -23.09 -10.06 -41.24
C GLN A 145 -21.91 -10.94 -40.83
N ARG A 146 -21.62 -11.13 -39.54
CA ARG A 146 -20.44 -11.92 -39.11
C ARG A 146 -20.70 -12.87 -37.94
N ARG A 147 -21.89 -13.47 -37.90
CA ARG A 147 -22.34 -14.36 -36.82
C ARG A 147 -21.46 -15.61 -36.64
N GLU A 148 -21.00 -16.22 -37.73
CA GLU A 148 -20.23 -17.48 -37.70
C GLU A 148 -18.75 -17.30 -37.28
N GLU A 149 -18.06 -16.22 -37.69
CA GLU A 149 -16.68 -15.94 -37.22
C GLU A 149 -16.64 -15.40 -35.77
N MET A 150 -17.79 -14.98 -35.24
CA MET A 150 -17.92 -14.35 -33.93
C MET A 150 -18.38 -15.35 -32.87
N GLU A 151 -19.14 -16.39 -33.25
CA GLU A 151 -19.43 -17.55 -32.39
C GLU A 151 -18.18 -18.34 -32.00
N SER A 152 -17.16 -18.40 -32.87
CA SER A 152 -15.88 -19.05 -32.56
C SER A 152 -15.05 -18.29 -31.51
N LEU A 153 -15.22 -16.97 -31.39
CA LEU A 153 -14.59 -16.14 -30.35
C LEU A 153 -15.35 -16.14 -29.02
N ILE A 154 -16.67 -16.41 -29.05
CA ILE A 154 -17.53 -16.47 -27.86
C ILE A 154 -17.25 -17.73 -27.01
N ASN A 155 -16.81 -18.83 -27.63
CA ASN A 155 -16.52 -20.09 -26.94
C ASN A 155 -15.06 -20.24 -26.47
N VAL A 156 -14.25 -19.19 -26.59
CA VAL A 156 -12.86 -19.21 -26.14
C VAL A 156 -12.81 -18.73 -24.70
N ASN A 157 -12.45 -19.65 -23.80
CA ASN A 157 -12.19 -19.32 -22.41
C ASN A 157 -10.76 -18.80 -22.25
N CYS A 158 -10.62 -17.65 -21.61
CA CYS A 158 -9.36 -17.21 -21.04
C CYS A 158 -9.11 -18.01 -19.76
N THR A 159 -7.93 -18.59 -19.64
CA THR A 159 -7.48 -19.33 -18.46
C THR A 159 -6.25 -18.65 -17.90
N VAL A 160 -6.28 -18.40 -16.59
CA VAL A 160 -5.17 -17.81 -15.83
C VAL A 160 -4.85 -18.69 -14.63
N ALA A 161 -3.58 -18.72 -14.24
CA ALA A 161 -3.10 -19.50 -13.10
C ALA A 161 -2.36 -18.60 -12.10
N PHE A 162 -2.82 -18.58 -10.85
CA PHE A 162 -2.18 -17.86 -9.75
C PHE A 162 -1.29 -18.81 -8.96
N LEU A 163 -0.02 -18.43 -8.76
CA LEU A 163 0.88 -19.21 -7.93
C LEU A 163 0.58 -18.97 -6.45
N LYS A 164 0.49 -20.05 -5.65
CA LYS A 164 0.19 -19.97 -4.21
C LYS A 164 1.33 -19.33 -3.40
N GLN A 165 2.56 -19.37 -3.91
CA GLN A 165 3.73 -18.77 -3.24
C GLN A 165 4.01 -17.39 -3.84
N CYS A 166 4.34 -16.42 -2.98
CA CYS A 166 4.78 -15.10 -3.42
C CYS A 166 6.18 -15.19 -4.07
N LEU A 167 6.33 -14.62 -5.26
CA LEU A 167 7.56 -14.70 -6.06
C LEU A 167 8.10 -13.30 -6.39
N SER A 168 9.41 -13.22 -6.65
CA SER A 168 10.00 -12.04 -7.30
C SER A 168 9.60 -12.00 -8.79
N VAL A 169 9.77 -10.84 -9.43
CA VAL A 169 9.43 -10.63 -10.84
C VAL A 169 10.11 -11.68 -11.74
N GLU A 170 11.40 -11.92 -11.57
CA GLU A 170 12.16 -12.87 -12.40
C GLU A 170 11.74 -14.32 -12.15
N LYS A 171 11.44 -14.68 -10.89
CA LYS A 171 10.95 -16.02 -10.56
C LYS A 171 9.56 -16.25 -11.13
N CYS A 172 8.70 -15.23 -11.10
CA CYS A 172 7.39 -15.25 -11.71
C CYS A 172 7.51 -15.45 -13.23
N ARG A 173 8.38 -14.69 -13.89
CA ARG A 173 8.71 -14.84 -15.31
C ARG A 173 9.11 -16.27 -15.67
N SER A 174 10.11 -16.81 -14.97
CA SER A 174 10.61 -18.17 -15.24
C SER A 174 9.55 -19.24 -14.95
N ALA A 175 8.78 -19.09 -13.87
CA ALA A 175 7.70 -20.01 -13.53
C ALA A 175 6.64 -20.05 -14.64
N CYS A 176 6.09 -18.90 -15.03
CA CYS A 176 5.09 -18.82 -16.09
C CYS A 176 5.63 -19.27 -17.46
N SER A 177 6.89 -18.96 -17.77
CA SER A 177 7.54 -19.44 -19.00
C SER A 177 7.66 -20.97 -19.02
N SER A 178 8.04 -21.59 -17.90
CA SER A 178 8.09 -23.06 -17.80
C SER A 178 6.74 -23.75 -17.82
N MET A 179 5.67 -23.04 -17.46
CA MET A 179 4.29 -23.52 -17.62
C MET A 179 3.78 -23.37 -19.07
N GLY A 180 4.51 -22.69 -19.95
CA GLY A 180 4.06 -22.43 -21.33
C GLY A 180 3.07 -21.26 -21.47
N ALA A 181 2.99 -20.38 -20.47
CA ALA A 181 2.11 -19.23 -20.51
C ALA A 181 2.52 -18.23 -21.61
N SER A 182 1.54 -17.57 -22.25
CA SER A 182 1.81 -16.57 -23.29
C SER A 182 2.27 -15.24 -22.72
N ALA A 183 1.86 -14.93 -21.50
CA ALA A 183 2.24 -13.75 -20.76
C ALA A 183 2.16 -13.99 -19.25
N TYR A 184 2.65 -13.04 -18.47
CA TYR A 184 2.43 -13.03 -17.03
C TYR A 184 2.19 -11.62 -16.50
N ARG A 185 1.52 -11.57 -15.35
CA ARG A 185 1.32 -10.37 -14.55
C ARG A 185 1.89 -10.62 -13.16
N TRP A 186 2.69 -9.67 -12.70
CA TRP A 186 3.23 -9.65 -11.35
C TRP A 186 2.66 -8.46 -10.59
N PHE A 187 2.05 -8.73 -9.44
CA PHE A 187 1.53 -7.70 -8.56
C PHE A 187 2.63 -7.25 -7.59
N HIS A 188 2.63 -5.97 -7.21
CA HIS A 188 3.57 -5.45 -6.22
C HIS A 188 3.47 -6.12 -4.84
N THR A 189 2.41 -6.89 -4.59
CA THR A 189 2.28 -7.76 -3.41
C THR A 189 3.16 -9.01 -3.47
N GLY A 190 3.79 -9.32 -4.61
CA GLY A 190 4.52 -10.56 -4.84
C GLY A 190 3.66 -11.68 -5.43
N CYS A 191 2.36 -11.43 -5.65
CA CYS A 191 1.46 -12.37 -6.31
C CYS A 191 1.80 -12.48 -7.81
N CYS A 192 1.82 -13.72 -8.32
CA CYS A 192 2.19 -14.04 -9.69
C CYS A 192 1.02 -14.71 -10.42
N GLU A 193 0.61 -14.12 -11.54
CA GLU A 193 -0.43 -14.61 -12.44
C GLU A 193 0.18 -14.99 -13.78
N CYS A 194 0.05 -16.26 -14.16
CA CYS A 194 0.40 -16.75 -15.49
C CYS A 194 -0.84 -16.71 -16.39
N VAL A 195 -0.69 -16.13 -17.58
CA VAL A 195 -1.80 -15.83 -18.49
C VAL A 195 -1.70 -16.68 -19.75
N GLY A 196 -2.79 -17.37 -20.09
CA GLY A 196 -2.89 -18.15 -21.33
C GLY A 196 -3.08 -17.27 -22.58
N GLN A 197 -2.86 -17.88 -23.74
CA GLN A 197 -2.91 -17.20 -25.05
C GLN A 197 -4.26 -16.55 -25.42
N ASN A 198 -5.34 -17.04 -24.82
CA ASN A 198 -6.71 -16.68 -25.15
C ASN A 198 -7.22 -15.43 -24.40
N CYS A 199 -6.37 -14.81 -23.59
CA CYS A 199 -6.74 -13.72 -22.70
C CYS A 199 -6.47 -12.34 -23.33
N ILE A 200 -7.45 -11.43 -23.21
CA ILE A 200 -7.31 -10.02 -23.57
C ILE A 200 -6.74 -9.25 -22.36
N ASP A 201 -5.91 -8.24 -22.59
CA ASP A 201 -5.37 -7.33 -21.56
C ASP A 201 -4.63 -7.99 -20.38
N PHE A 202 -3.99 -9.14 -20.61
CA PHE A 202 -3.16 -9.85 -19.64
C PHE A 202 -3.92 -10.34 -18.38
N GLY A 203 -5.09 -10.94 -18.56
CA GLY A 203 -5.78 -11.65 -17.48
C GLY A 203 -6.53 -10.75 -16.49
N ILE A 204 -6.60 -11.16 -15.22
CA ILE A 204 -7.38 -10.52 -14.17
C ILE A 204 -6.57 -9.37 -13.54
N ARG A 205 -7.23 -8.23 -13.27
CA ARG A 205 -6.58 -7.03 -12.70
C ARG A 205 -6.41 -7.06 -11.18
N GLU A 206 -6.91 -8.10 -10.53
CA GLU A 206 -6.93 -8.28 -9.08
C GLU A 206 -6.03 -9.46 -8.68
N SER A 207 -5.28 -9.32 -7.58
CA SER A 207 -4.43 -10.37 -7.06
C SER A 207 -5.25 -11.38 -6.25
N LEU A 208 -5.30 -12.64 -6.69
CA LEU A 208 -6.06 -13.72 -6.04
C LEU A 208 -5.17 -14.73 -5.27
N CYS A 209 -3.88 -14.44 -5.07
CA CYS A 209 -2.98 -15.32 -4.32
C CYS A 209 -3.32 -15.34 -2.82
N GLU A 210 -3.18 -16.48 -2.16
CA GLU A 210 -3.27 -16.60 -0.71
C GLU A 210 -2.01 -15.98 -0.04
N GLU A 211 -2.21 -15.02 0.88
CA GLU A 211 -1.20 -14.44 1.78
C GLU A 211 0.06 -13.82 1.14
N CYS A 212 -0.12 -12.86 0.23
CA CYS A 212 0.96 -12.00 -0.22
C CYS A 212 0.69 -10.53 0.19
N GLY A 213 1.42 -10.00 1.18
CA GLY A 213 1.52 -8.54 1.41
C GLY A 213 1.13 -7.95 2.79
N GLU A 214 0.98 -8.70 3.88
CA GLU A 214 0.52 -8.11 5.16
C GLU A 214 1.61 -7.43 6.02
N LEU A 215 2.90 -7.58 5.72
CA LEU A 215 3.97 -7.13 6.61
C LEU A 215 4.29 -5.62 6.51
N GLU A 216 4.05 -4.98 5.37
CA GLU A 216 4.38 -3.54 5.18
C GLU A 216 3.39 -2.60 5.89
N GLU A 217 2.13 -3.01 6.06
CA GLU A 217 1.10 -2.18 6.71
C GLU A 217 1.34 -2.03 8.22
N LEU A 218 1.83 -3.08 8.88
CA LEU A 218 2.12 -3.07 10.31
C LEU A 218 3.27 -2.11 10.66
N GLU A 219 4.28 -2.01 9.80
CA GLU A 219 5.44 -1.14 9.98
C GLU A 219 5.04 0.34 9.96
N MET A 220 4.21 0.73 8.97
CA MET A 220 3.71 2.10 8.88
C MET A 220 2.90 2.48 10.13
N ILE A 221 2.07 1.56 10.65
CA ILE A 221 1.27 1.80 11.85
C ILE A 221 2.17 2.01 13.07
N ILE A 222 3.22 1.20 13.24
CA ILE A 222 4.15 1.30 14.38
C ILE A 222 4.92 2.62 14.33
N GLN A 223 5.43 3.01 13.15
CA GLN A 223 6.16 4.27 12.97
C GLN A 223 5.27 5.48 13.26
N ILE A 224 4.04 5.50 12.72
CA ILE A 224 3.09 6.60 12.94
C ILE A 224 2.70 6.69 14.42
N THR A 225 2.42 5.55 15.06
CA THR A 225 2.01 5.51 16.47
C THR A 225 3.14 5.98 17.39
N ALA A 226 4.38 5.53 17.15
CA ALA A 226 5.55 5.96 17.92
C ALA A 226 5.82 7.47 17.76
N LEU A 227 5.71 8.01 16.55
CA LEU A 227 5.86 9.44 16.27
C LEU A 227 4.77 10.28 16.96
N GLN A 228 3.51 9.86 16.87
CA GLN A 228 2.40 10.56 17.51
C GLN A 228 2.52 10.54 19.03
N PHE A 229 2.96 9.41 19.60
CA PHE A 229 3.20 9.28 21.02
C PHE A 229 4.32 10.21 21.52
N MET A 230 5.45 10.28 20.81
CA MET A 230 6.51 11.25 21.16
C MET A 230 6.05 12.70 21.05
N ARG A 231 5.22 13.02 20.03
CA ARG A 231 4.62 14.35 19.90
C ARG A 231 3.62 14.66 21.01
N TYR A 232 2.95 13.66 21.57
CA TYR A 232 2.07 13.83 22.72
C TYR A 232 2.88 14.11 24.00
N LEU A 233 3.94 13.33 24.25
CA LEU A 233 4.79 13.51 25.43
C LEU A 233 5.52 14.85 25.47
N ALA A 234 5.85 15.42 24.32
CA ALA A 234 6.54 16.71 24.22
C ALA A 234 5.61 17.93 24.32
N LYS A 235 4.28 17.75 24.40
CA LYS A 235 3.34 18.88 24.48
C LYS A 235 3.25 19.41 25.91
N PRO A 236 3.45 20.72 26.12
CA PRO A 236 3.18 21.35 27.42
C PRO A 236 1.67 21.42 27.69
N VAL A 237 1.29 21.22 28.95
CA VAL A 237 -0.09 21.34 29.45
C VAL A 237 -0.21 22.64 30.25
N TYR A 238 -1.19 23.47 29.90
CA TYR A 238 -1.48 24.72 30.58
C TYR A 238 -2.81 24.63 31.32
N SER A 239 -2.90 25.33 32.44
CA SER A 239 -4.14 25.60 33.16
C SER A 239 -5.00 26.62 32.39
N ASP A 240 -6.32 26.63 32.63
CA ASP A 240 -7.26 27.59 32.02
C ASP A 240 -6.91 29.06 32.30
N THR A 241 -6.11 29.30 33.35
CA THR A 241 -5.58 30.61 33.73
C THR A 241 -4.27 30.98 33.01
N GLY A 242 -3.77 30.15 32.10
CA GLY A 242 -2.51 30.34 31.38
C GLY A 242 -1.24 29.96 32.14
N HIS A 243 -1.35 29.40 33.35
CA HIS A 243 -0.19 28.90 34.10
C HIS A 243 0.25 27.53 33.59
N LEU A 244 1.55 27.32 33.42
CA LEU A 244 2.13 26.03 33.00
C LEU A 244 1.93 24.98 34.10
N LEU A 245 1.24 23.88 33.77
CA LEU A 245 1.04 22.73 34.65
C LEU A 245 2.10 21.66 34.40
N ASP A 246 2.39 21.39 33.12
CA ASP A 246 3.41 20.43 32.68
C ASP A 246 4.16 21.01 31.47
N GLY A 247 5.48 20.91 31.46
CA GLY A 247 6.33 21.37 30.36
C GLY A 247 6.44 20.36 29.20
N GLY A 248 5.91 19.14 29.40
CA GLY A 248 6.19 18.00 28.55
C GLY A 248 7.49 17.31 28.96
N VAL A 249 7.63 16.05 28.58
CA VAL A 249 8.80 15.22 28.88
C VAL A 249 9.92 15.55 27.90
N ASP A 250 11.12 15.80 28.42
CA ASP A 250 12.31 15.98 27.60
C ASP A 250 12.61 14.68 26.84
N LEU A 251 12.48 14.75 25.52
CA LEU A 251 12.72 13.61 24.64
C LEU A 251 14.20 13.18 24.64
N ASN A 252 15.13 14.03 25.10
CA ASN A 252 16.56 13.76 25.13
C ASN A 252 17.08 13.24 26.47
N LEU A 253 16.17 12.94 27.42
CA LEU A 253 16.52 12.38 28.71
C LEU A 253 16.98 10.92 28.59
N GLU A 254 18.19 10.60 29.08
CA GLU A 254 18.75 9.24 29.10
C GLU A 254 17.94 8.31 30.03
N GLY A 255 17.51 7.14 29.52
CA GLY A 255 16.74 6.16 30.26
C GLY A 255 15.22 6.39 30.31
N GLY A 256 14.70 7.34 29.53
CA GLY A 256 13.28 7.66 29.43
C GLY A 256 12.49 6.75 28.48
N ILE A 257 11.15 6.79 28.55
CA ILE A 257 10.25 6.08 27.62
C ILE A 257 10.47 6.57 26.17
N SER A 258 10.92 7.81 25.99
CA SER A 258 11.26 8.41 24.70
C SER A 258 12.43 7.72 23.99
N GLU A 259 13.39 7.14 24.72
CA GLU A 259 14.53 6.40 24.14
C GLU A 259 14.03 5.15 23.41
N TYR A 260 13.15 4.38 24.03
CA TYR A 260 12.55 3.19 23.42
C TYR A 260 11.71 3.52 22.18
N CYS A 261 11.02 4.66 22.16
CA CYS A 261 10.28 5.10 20.98
C CYS A 261 11.21 5.48 19.82
N LYS A 262 12.35 6.11 20.11
CA LYS A 262 13.37 6.42 19.11
C LYS A 262 14.01 5.13 18.57
N ASP A 263 14.37 4.21 19.44
CA ASP A 263 14.94 2.92 19.05
C ASP A 263 13.96 2.11 18.20
N ALA A 264 12.68 2.11 18.54
CA ALA A 264 11.64 1.46 17.73
C ALA A 264 11.55 2.05 16.32
N ILE A 265 11.63 3.38 16.17
CA ILE A 265 11.60 4.06 14.87
C ILE A 265 12.86 3.76 14.05
N ILE A 266 14.04 3.87 14.68
CA ILE A 266 15.33 3.61 14.02
C ILE A 266 15.43 2.15 13.57
N LEU A 267 15.06 1.21 14.45
CA LEU A 267 15.04 -0.21 14.14
C LEU A 267 14.06 -0.52 13.00
N SER A 268 12.84 0.06 13.05
CA SER A 268 11.85 -0.13 11.98
C SER A 268 12.37 0.39 10.64
N PHE A 269 13.03 1.55 10.62
CA PHE A 269 13.61 2.11 9.40
C PHE A 269 14.76 1.25 8.85
N ILE A 270 15.65 0.75 9.71
CA ILE A 270 16.75 -0.15 9.31
C ILE A 270 16.19 -1.45 8.72
N LEU A 271 15.18 -2.03 9.37
CA LEU A 271 14.52 -3.26 8.89
C LEU A 271 13.80 -3.04 7.56
N GLN A 272 13.15 -1.89 7.38
CA GLN A 272 12.49 -1.55 6.13
C GLN A 272 13.50 -1.41 4.98
N LEU A 273 14.67 -0.79 5.23
CA LEU A 273 15.76 -0.75 4.24
C LEU A 273 16.36 -2.13 3.95
N LEU A 274 16.48 -3.01 4.95
CA LEU A 274 16.98 -4.37 4.78
C LEU A 274 15.98 -5.26 4.02
N SER A 275 14.68 -5.04 4.23
CA SER A 275 13.59 -5.74 3.53
C SER A 275 13.66 -5.52 2.01
N LEU A 276 14.11 -4.33 1.57
CA LEU A 276 14.33 -4.03 0.15
C LEU A 276 15.48 -4.85 -0.48
N ILE A 277 16.38 -5.40 0.33
CA ILE A 277 17.57 -6.13 -0.14
C ILE A 277 17.30 -7.64 -0.18
N HIS A 278 16.72 -8.22 0.88
CA HIS A 278 16.39 -9.65 0.89
C HIS A 278 15.10 -9.98 1.66
N ALA A 279 14.29 -10.86 1.04
CA ALA A 279 13.03 -11.36 1.57
C ALA A 279 13.13 -12.26 2.82
N TYR A 280 14.33 -12.54 3.35
CA TYR A 280 14.50 -13.34 4.58
C TYR A 280 14.75 -12.49 5.83
N PHE A 281 14.87 -11.17 5.68
CA PHE A 281 15.15 -10.29 6.82
C PHE A 281 13.94 -10.07 7.74
N TRP A 282 12.74 -10.54 7.39
CA TRP A 282 11.58 -10.55 8.29
C TRP A 282 11.85 -11.33 9.59
N ALA A 283 12.76 -12.31 9.60
CA ALA A 283 13.14 -13.05 10.80
C ALA A 283 13.81 -12.17 11.87
N LEU A 284 14.41 -11.04 11.49
CA LEU A 284 14.94 -10.06 12.44
C LEU A 284 13.82 -9.37 13.24
N TYR A 285 12.60 -9.34 12.70
CA TYR A 285 11.43 -8.78 13.38
C TYR A 285 11.10 -9.53 14.67
N LEU A 286 11.43 -10.83 14.76
CA LEU A 286 11.25 -11.63 15.98
C LEU A 286 12.18 -11.20 17.12
N LEU A 287 13.26 -10.47 16.86
CA LEU A 287 14.16 -9.96 17.91
C LEU A 287 13.51 -8.83 18.73
N CYS A 288 12.65 -8.03 18.10
CA CYS A 288 11.96 -6.91 18.76
C CYS A 288 11.01 -7.37 19.89
N PRO A 289 10.06 -8.31 19.68
CA PRO A 289 9.22 -8.82 20.76
C PRO A 289 10.03 -9.60 21.80
N CYS A 290 11.07 -10.34 21.40
CA CYS A 290 11.98 -11.01 22.34
C CYS A 290 12.65 -10.01 23.30
N PHE A 291 13.10 -8.86 22.79
CA PHE A 291 13.73 -7.81 23.60
C PHE A 291 12.73 -7.14 24.55
N VAL A 292 11.52 -6.83 24.07
CA VAL A 292 10.44 -6.27 24.91
C VAL A 292 10.09 -7.24 26.04
N ILE A 293 9.94 -8.52 25.75
CA ILE A 293 9.68 -9.57 26.75
C ILE A 293 10.82 -9.65 27.76
N TYR A 294 12.07 -9.63 27.30
CA TYR A 294 13.25 -9.64 28.20
C TYR A 294 13.26 -8.43 29.14
N LYS A 295 13.00 -7.23 28.63
CA LYS A 295 12.96 -6.01 29.45
C LYS A 295 11.78 -5.98 30.40
N LEU A 296 10.61 -6.46 29.99
CA LEU A 296 9.43 -6.57 30.85
C LEU A 296 9.64 -7.63 31.94
N TRP A 297 10.34 -8.72 31.61
CA TRP A 297 10.79 -9.74 32.55
C TRP A 297 11.73 -9.16 33.61
N VAL A 298 12.81 -8.48 33.22
CA VAL A 298 13.81 -7.94 34.16
C VAL A 298 13.32 -6.71 34.92
N GLY A 299 12.52 -5.85 34.28
CA GLY A 299 12.11 -4.56 34.83
C GLY A 299 10.88 -4.61 35.73
N VAL A 300 9.92 -5.50 35.45
CA VAL A 300 8.62 -5.53 36.14
C VAL A 300 8.36 -6.88 36.80
N LEU A 301 8.49 -7.98 36.05
CA LEU A 301 8.08 -9.31 36.56
C LEU A 301 9.08 -9.89 37.56
N ALA A 302 10.38 -9.90 37.25
CA ALA A 302 11.41 -10.47 38.10
C ALA A 302 11.53 -9.73 39.45
N PRO A 303 11.53 -8.38 39.52
CA PRO A 303 11.56 -7.68 40.80
C PRO A 303 10.30 -7.89 41.63
N TRP A 304 9.14 -8.13 41.00
CA TRP A 304 7.88 -8.42 41.70
C TRP A 304 7.82 -9.84 42.24
N ILE A 305 8.36 -10.82 41.49
CA ILE A 305 8.39 -12.24 41.88
C ILE A 305 9.49 -12.53 42.91
N PHE A 306 10.64 -11.83 42.82
CA PHE A 306 11.82 -12.10 43.65
C PHE A 306 12.11 -10.98 44.66
N GLN A 307 11.08 -10.35 45.23
CA GLN A 307 11.27 -9.38 46.31
C GLN A 307 11.91 -10.07 47.54
N PRO A 308 13.06 -9.59 48.06
CA PRO A 308 13.59 -10.09 49.32
C PRO A 308 12.63 -9.68 50.46
N SER A 309 12.34 -10.62 51.35
CA SER A 309 11.50 -10.37 52.53
C SER A 309 12.08 -9.21 53.38
N LEU A 310 11.22 -8.46 54.07
CA LEU A 310 11.57 -7.26 54.87
C LEU A 310 12.77 -7.45 55.83
N TYR A 311 13.06 -8.69 56.23
CA TYR A 311 14.17 -9.06 57.10
C TYR A 311 15.57 -8.89 56.45
N GLU A 312 15.69 -9.09 55.14
CA GLU A 312 16.97 -8.94 54.43
C GLU A 312 17.29 -7.47 54.09
N THR A 313 16.27 -6.63 53.92
CA THR A 313 16.43 -5.19 53.66
C THR A 313 17.02 -4.47 54.87
N GLU A 314 16.61 -4.83 56.09
CA GLU A 314 17.17 -4.23 57.31
C GLU A 314 18.65 -4.57 57.52
N THR A 315 19.05 -5.80 57.22
CA THR A 315 20.43 -6.25 57.45
C THR A 315 21.41 -5.68 56.42
N SER A 316 20.99 -5.52 55.16
CA SER A 316 21.77 -4.86 54.11
C SER A 316 21.87 -3.34 54.33
N ALA A 317 20.79 -2.67 54.75
CA ALA A 317 20.82 -1.25 55.13
C ALA A 317 21.73 -0.98 56.34
N LYS A 318 21.67 -1.84 57.37
CA LYS A 318 22.58 -1.77 58.54
C LYS A 318 24.04 -2.01 58.15
N LYS A 319 24.31 -2.88 57.17
CA LYS A 319 25.68 -3.08 56.62
C LYS A 319 26.16 -1.88 55.82
N GLY A 320 25.30 -1.27 55.00
CA GLY A 320 25.61 -0.05 54.23
C GLY A 320 25.92 1.16 55.12
N MET A 321 25.11 1.39 56.17
CA MET A 321 25.39 2.45 57.15
C MET A 321 26.70 2.21 57.93
N LYS A 322 27.06 0.95 58.22
CA LYS A 322 28.34 0.61 58.85
C LYS A 322 29.53 0.89 57.92
N LEU A 323 29.39 0.64 56.62
CA LEU A 323 30.42 0.93 55.63
C LEU A 323 30.62 2.44 55.46
N ALA A 324 29.52 3.21 55.34
CA ALA A 324 29.56 4.67 55.25
C ALA A 324 30.20 5.32 56.49
N ARG A 325 29.89 4.81 57.70
CA ARG A 325 30.54 5.26 58.95
C ARG A 325 32.04 4.94 59.01
N LYS A 326 32.48 3.84 58.38
CA LYS A 326 33.92 3.52 58.28
C LYS A 326 34.64 4.45 57.31
N MET A 327 34.02 4.76 56.17
CA MET A 327 34.58 5.69 55.19
C MET A 327 34.73 7.11 55.77
N ASN A 328 33.76 7.59 56.55
CA ASN A 328 33.86 8.88 57.23
C ASN A 328 34.88 8.95 58.37
N ARG A 329 35.42 7.81 58.82
CA ARG A 329 36.52 7.76 59.81
C ARG A 329 37.90 7.68 59.16
N LEU A 330 37.96 7.49 57.85
CA LEU A 330 39.18 7.42 57.04
C LEU A 330 39.45 8.74 56.28
N LYS A 331 38.60 9.75 56.48
CA LYS A 331 38.75 11.12 55.98
C LYS A 331 39.08 12.03 57.15
#